data_AF-A0A9D4TH19-F1
#
_entry.id   AF-A0A9D4TH19-F1
#
_cell.length_a   1.000
_cell.length_b   1.000
_cell.length_c   1.000
_cell.angle_alpha   90.00
_cell.angle_beta   90.00
_cell.angle_gamma   90.00
#
_symmetry.space_group_name_H-M   'P 1'
#
loop_
_entity.id
_entity.type
_entity.pdbx_description
1 polymer ?
#
loop_
_entity_poly.entity_id
_entity_poly.type
_entity_poly.pdbx_seq_one_letter_code
_entity_poly.pdbx_strand_id
1 'polypeptide(L)'
;MLGPPEKRLAAVAILALSLAGLILTTHAAGQVMTMSTGPGCSSAPALFLDVLEQVPAPPADALCSWLIQPDGVQPTTCQLISFVEGALTGSSGRNRSCDVSGQIALEGGPQQLEDLRPLPPGSFNDVPARYAAEGATFYWLYAVVRNLNYWQPCALEGRAWPPPAGWQVHTTLSLTERGELVPFGVVMSNPSTSQLVVALRGTMTQYEWTLDLSYNQTAASPDVFPTPVHAGFGQTFSEVWPDIEAALEELVVVNMTASQVFVVGHSLGAATATLVSYAAQQYLNEQLAEAAPVVDAVLVAPPNAGPSGFVEAFNQLVNARSLAFEYDIIPQALCTPSMPACGPSDGGSLGGLVSPDSAGFVPTNQPGNVSAWSYSQIGGSLPIQASEMPQNSAAWPALDNIQLCWASEFLSASHDCSYTCFTSQFVPGTAAAQHNECWLAERPEGAEGSYCRGWPAVPVSYPGMAGAAAPAPSP
;
A
#
# COMPACT_ATOMS: atom_id res chain seq x y z
N MET A 1 -1.45 16.24 -26.15
CA MET A 1 -1.64 16.20 -27.63
C MET A 1 -0.62 15.24 -28.21
N LEU A 2 -1.01 14.00 -28.47
CA LEU A 2 -0.11 12.94 -28.93
C LEU A 2 0.23 13.13 -30.43
N GLY A 3 1.51 13.00 -30.79
CA GLY A 3 2.00 13.17 -32.16
C GLY A 3 1.41 12.19 -33.20
N PRO A 4 1.74 12.36 -34.49
CA PRO A 4 1.14 11.61 -35.59
C PRO A 4 1.34 10.09 -35.44
N PRO A 5 0.38 9.27 -35.91
CA PRO A 5 0.35 7.80 -35.72
C PRO A 5 1.61 7.09 -36.22
N GLU A 6 2.30 7.63 -37.22
CA GLU A 6 3.57 7.11 -37.74
C GLU A 6 4.69 7.10 -36.69
N LYS A 7 4.72 8.08 -35.77
CA LYS A 7 5.70 8.10 -34.68
C LYS A 7 5.41 7.04 -33.61
N ARG A 8 4.15 6.61 -33.46
CA ARG A 8 3.77 5.53 -32.55
C ARG A 8 4.25 4.17 -33.06
N LEU A 9 4.10 3.91 -34.36
CA LEU A 9 4.59 2.67 -34.99
C LEU A 9 6.12 2.53 -34.92
N ALA A 10 6.86 3.62 -35.14
CA ALA A 10 8.32 3.61 -35.02
C ALA A 10 8.79 3.36 -33.57
N ALA A 11 8.12 3.97 -32.57
CA ALA A 11 8.44 3.74 -31.16
C ALA A 11 8.15 2.30 -30.74
N VAL A 12 7.04 1.73 -31.21
CA VAL A 12 6.65 0.33 -30.96
C VAL A 12 7.61 -0.67 -31.63
N ALA A 13 8.10 -0.38 -32.85
CA ALA A 13 9.08 -1.22 -33.54
C ALA A 13 10.47 -1.20 -32.87
N ILE A 14 10.92 -0.02 -32.40
CA ILE A 14 12.18 0.09 -31.65
C ILE A 14 12.08 -0.66 -30.32
N LEU A 15 10.92 -0.58 -29.65
CA LEU A 15 10.65 -1.34 -28.43
C LEU A 15 10.72 -2.85 -28.64
N ALA A 16 10.06 -3.34 -29.69
CA ALA A 16 10.05 -4.75 -30.03
C ALA A 16 11.45 -5.26 -30.38
N LEU A 17 12.29 -4.44 -30.99
CA LEU A 17 13.70 -4.79 -31.28
C LEU A 17 14.59 -4.75 -30.03
N SER A 18 14.36 -3.78 -29.12
CA SER A 18 15.02 -3.76 -27.81
C SER A 18 14.64 -5.03 -27.03
N LEU A 19 13.35 -5.30 -26.84
CA LEU A 19 12.90 -6.50 -26.14
C LEU A 19 13.26 -7.81 -26.86
N ALA A 20 13.29 -7.88 -28.20
CA ALA A 20 13.76 -9.08 -28.89
C ALA A 20 15.22 -9.44 -28.57
N GLY A 21 16.06 -8.44 -28.28
CA GLY A 21 17.42 -8.67 -27.77
C GLY A 21 17.47 -9.17 -26.32
N LEU A 22 16.37 -9.05 -25.58
CA LEU A 22 16.18 -9.43 -24.16
C LEU A 22 15.97 -10.93 -24.02
N ILE A 23 15.33 -11.51 -25.04
CA ILE A 23 14.83 -12.88 -25.04
C ILE A 23 15.93 -13.90 -25.39
N LEU A 24 17.07 -13.42 -25.89
CA LEU A 24 18.21 -14.25 -26.28
C LEU A 24 19.13 -14.66 -25.11
N THR A 25 18.88 -14.18 -23.89
CA THR A 25 19.51 -14.75 -22.70
C THR A 25 18.76 -16.01 -22.28
N THR A 26 19.51 -17.04 -21.90
CA THR A 26 18.98 -18.36 -21.56
C THR A 26 18.07 -18.26 -20.35
N HIS A 27 16.76 -18.32 -20.57
CA HIS A 27 15.78 -18.42 -19.50
C HIS A 27 16.05 -19.71 -18.70
N ALA A 28 16.04 -19.60 -17.38
CA ALA A 28 16.09 -20.80 -16.54
C ALA A 28 14.82 -21.62 -16.82
N ALA A 29 14.99 -22.92 -17.06
CA ALA A 29 13.86 -23.81 -17.28
C ALA A 29 12.92 -23.74 -16.06
N GLY A 30 11.63 -23.40 -16.29
CA GLY A 30 10.60 -23.33 -15.24
C GLY A 30 10.13 -21.94 -14.84
N GLN A 31 10.59 -20.86 -15.47
CA GLN A 31 10.03 -19.52 -15.23
C GLN A 31 8.58 -19.40 -15.73
N VAL A 32 7.72 -18.76 -14.91
CA VAL A 32 6.37 -18.39 -15.31
C VAL A 32 6.44 -17.18 -16.24
N MET A 33 5.87 -17.30 -17.43
CA MET A 33 5.83 -16.19 -18.39
C MET A 33 4.62 -15.29 -18.13
N THR A 34 4.75 -14.00 -18.44
CA THR A 34 3.63 -13.06 -18.34
C THR A 34 2.55 -13.45 -19.33
N MET A 35 1.32 -13.58 -18.86
CA MET A 35 0.17 -13.78 -19.75
C MET A 35 -0.26 -12.45 -20.37
N SER A 36 -0.39 -12.42 -21.69
CA SER A 36 -0.91 -11.30 -22.49
C SER A 36 -2.42 -11.15 -22.40
N THR A 37 -3.12 -12.20 -21.95
CA THR A 37 -4.56 -12.19 -21.78
C THR A 37 -4.89 -11.59 -20.43
N GLY A 38 -5.53 -10.43 -20.37
CA GLY A 38 -6.02 -9.83 -19.12
C GLY A 38 -6.74 -8.49 -19.37
N PRO A 39 -7.53 -8.00 -18.41
CA PRO A 39 -8.31 -6.78 -18.59
C PRO A 39 -7.47 -5.56 -18.94
N GLY A 40 -6.30 -5.40 -18.30
CA GLY A 40 -5.37 -4.28 -18.53
C GLY A 40 -4.74 -4.26 -19.92
N CYS A 41 -4.73 -5.41 -20.61
CA CYS A 41 -4.15 -5.56 -21.94
C CYS A 41 -5.20 -5.68 -23.07
N SER A 42 -6.49 -5.63 -22.74
CA SER A 42 -7.58 -5.86 -23.71
C SER A 42 -7.59 -4.88 -24.89
N SER A 43 -7.04 -3.68 -24.72
CA SER A 43 -6.89 -2.67 -25.76
C SER A 43 -5.45 -2.49 -26.26
N ALA A 44 -4.51 -3.31 -25.80
CA ALA A 44 -3.11 -3.15 -26.16
C ALA A 44 -2.85 -3.61 -27.61
N PRO A 45 -1.92 -2.97 -28.34
CA PRO A 45 -1.56 -3.40 -29.69
C PRO A 45 -1.00 -4.83 -29.73
N ALA A 46 -1.30 -5.61 -30.77
CA ALA A 46 -0.82 -6.99 -30.91
C ALA A 46 0.70 -7.12 -30.73
N LEU A 47 1.50 -6.22 -31.33
CA LEU A 47 2.95 -6.26 -31.18
C LEU A 47 3.41 -6.06 -29.73
N PHE A 48 2.67 -5.29 -28.92
CA PHE A 48 2.96 -5.14 -27.50
C PHE A 48 2.66 -6.44 -26.74
N LEU A 49 1.54 -7.11 -27.08
CA LEU A 49 1.19 -8.40 -26.49
C LEU A 49 2.23 -9.48 -26.83
N ASP A 50 2.66 -9.58 -28.08
CA ASP A 50 3.68 -10.53 -28.52
C ASP A 50 5.01 -10.35 -27.76
N VAL A 51 5.35 -9.10 -27.45
CA VAL A 51 6.52 -8.75 -26.67
C VAL A 51 6.34 -9.12 -25.20
N LEU A 52 5.16 -8.83 -24.64
CA LEU A 52 4.86 -9.10 -23.24
C LEU A 52 4.86 -10.61 -22.91
N GLU A 53 4.38 -11.46 -23.81
CA GLU A 53 4.41 -12.93 -23.65
C GLU A 53 5.81 -13.51 -23.49
N GLN A 54 6.83 -12.74 -23.90
CA GLN A 54 8.22 -13.13 -23.84
C GLN A 54 8.94 -12.55 -22.61
N VAL A 55 8.24 -11.78 -21.76
CA VAL A 55 8.76 -11.25 -20.50
C VAL A 55 8.37 -12.20 -19.35
N PRO A 56 9.33 -12.72 -18.58
CA PRO A 56 9.02 -13.48 -17.36
C PRO A 56 8.15 -12.65 -16.41
N ALA A 57 7.14 -13.27 -15.83
CA ALA A 57 6.32 -12.61 -14.82
C ALA A 57 7.22 -12.27 -13.61
N PRO A 58 7.21 -11.03 -13.10
CA PRO A 58 8.00 -10.69 -11.93
C PRO A 58 7.53 -11.49 -10.70
N PRO A 59 8.44 -12.08 -9.91
CA PRO A 59 8.07 -12.69 -8.64
C PRO A 59 7.58 -11.61 -7.68
N ALA A 60 6.41 -11.82 -7.06
CA ALA A 60 5.78 -10.84 -6.20
C ALA A 60 6.58 -10.63 -4.90
N ASP A 61 7.09 -11.69 -4.28
CA ASP A 61 7.86 -11.70 -3.04
C ASP A 61 9.34 -11.27 -3.19
N ALA A 62 9.79 -11.12 -4.44
CA ALA A 62 11.16 -10.75 -4.78
C ALA A 62 11.23 -9.66 -5.87
N LEU A 63 10.20 -8.80 -5.95
CA LEU A 63 10.09 -7.80 -7.01
C LEU A 63 11.32 -6.87 -7.04
N CYS A 64 11.80 -6.45 -5.88
CA CYS A 64 12.95 -5.56 -5.81
C CYS A 64 14.25 -6.18 -6.31
N SER A 65 14.51 -7.45 -5.98
CA SER A 65 15.65 -8.18 -6.54
C SER A 65 15.51 -8.42 -8.04
N TRP A 66 14.28 -8.58 -8.53
CA TRP A 66 13.99 -8.67 -9.96
C TRP A 66 14.20 -7.35 -10.70
N LEU A 67 13.81 -6.21 -10.10
CA LEU A 67 13.98 -4.87 -10.70
C LEU A 67 15.43 -4.39 -10.71
N ILE A 68 16.21 -4.70 -9.66
CA ILE A 68 17.58 -4.23 -9.48
C ILE A 68 18.56 -5.35 -9.84
N GLN A 69 18.63 -5.70 -11.12
CA GLN A 69 19.65 -6.63 -11.58
C GLN A 69 20.99 -5.90 -11.80
N PRO A 70 22.11 -6.45 -11.30
CA PRO A 70 23.42 -5.80 -11.37
C PRO A 70 24.03 -5.75 -12.79
N ASP A 71 23.47 -6.49 -13.75
CA ASP A 71 24.13 -6.76 -15.02
C ASP A 71 23.27 -6.27 -16.18
N GLY A 72 23.85 -5.43 -17.06
CA GLY A 72 23.21 -4.69 -18.16
C GLY A 72 22.57 -5.53 -19.28
N VAL A 73 21.79 -6.55 -18.94
CA VAL A 73 20.89 -7.28 -19.80
C VAL A 73 19.52 -6.61 -19.69
N GLN A 74 19.31 -5.56 -20.51
CA GLN A 74 17.97 -5.06 -20.88
C GLN A 74 17.09 -4.53 -19.73
N PRO A 75 15.85 -4.07 -20.03
CA PRO A 75 15.47 -2.65 -19.95
C PRO A 75 16.02 -2.00 -18.68
N THR A 76 16.50 -0.75 -18.75
CA THR A 76 17.08 -0.12 -17.55
C THR A 76 16.11 -0.26 -16.37
N THR A 77 16.59 -0.47 -15.14
CA THR A 77 15.72 -0.59 -13.96
C THR A 77 14.63 0.48 -13.92
N CYS A 78 14.96 1.69 -14.39
CA CYS A 78 14.02 2.80 -14.55
C CYS A 78 12.90 2.58 -15.57
N GLN A 79 13.13 1.87 -16.67
CA GLN A 79 12.08 1.46 -17.63
C GLN A 79 11.13 0.44 -17.02
N LEU A 80 11.65 -0.53 -16.28
CA LEU A 80 10.83 -1.52 -15.57
C LEU A 80 10.01 -0.87 -14.45
N ILE A 81 10.63 0.02 -13.67
CA ILE A 81 9.93 0.85 -12.68
C ILE A 81 8.81 1.64 -13.37
N SER A 82 9.13 2.40 -14.43
CA SER A 82 8.13 3.19 -15.18
C SER A 82 6.98 2.34 -15.71
N PHE A 83 7.27 1.11 -16.15
CA PHE A 83 6.26 0.17 -16.62
C PHE A 83 5.31 -0.25 -15.50
N VAL A 84 5.88 -0.67 -14.36
CA VAL A 84 5.10 -1.06 -13.18
C VAL A 84 4.26 0.14 -12.73
N GLU A 85 4.86 1.30 -12.52
CA GLU A 85 4.19 2.54 -12.15
C GLU A 85 3.02 2.90 -13.08
N GLY A 86 3.23 2.84 -14.40
CA GLY A 86 2.19 3.09 -15.39
C GLY A 86 1.01 2.13 -15.24
N ALA A 87 1.28 0.86 -14.95
CA ALA A 87 0.26 -0.16 -14.68
C ALA A 87 -0.49 0.08 -13.35
N LEU A 88 0.22 0.48 -12.28
CA LEU A 88 -0.39 0.77 -10.97
C LEU A 88 -1.31 2.00 -11.05
N THR A 89 -0.83 3.07 -11.67
CA THR A 89 -1.54 4.37 -11.73
C THR A 89 -2.79 4.36 -12.62
N GLY A 90 -2.84 3.51 -13.65
CA GLY A 90 -3.98 3.40 -14.56
C GLY A 90 -5.29 2.94 -13.90
N SER A 91 -5.24 2.46 -12.66
CA SER A 91 -6.41 2.09 -11.86
C SER A 91 -7.12 3.30 -11.21
N SER A 92 -6.44 4.45 -11.14
CA SER A 92 -6.93 5.64 -10.44
C SER A 92 -7.87 6.49 -11.31
N GLY A 93 -8.85 7.16 -10.69
CA GLY A 93 -9.72 8.12 -11.39
C GLY A 93 -11.05 7.59 -11.93
N ARG A 94 -11.49 6.39 -11.55
CA ARG A 94 -12.91 6.05 -11.76
C ARG A 94 -13.76 6.93 -10.84
N ASN A 95 -14.54 7.84 -11.41
CA ASN A 95 -15.61 8.57 -10.71
C ASN A 95 -16.55 7.55 -10.07
N ARG A 96 -16.32 7.23 -8.80
CA ARG A 96 -17.24 6.42 -8.02
C ARG A 96 -18.31 7.37 -7.50
N SER A 97 -19.58 7.03 -7.72
CA SER A 97 -20.65 7.61 -6.91
C SER A 97 -20.41 7.23 -5.45
N CYS A 98 -20.86 8.06 -4.50
CA CYS A 98 -20.90 7.67 -3.09
C CYS A 98 -21.54 6.27 -2.90
N ASP A 99 -20.72 5.29 -2.52
CA ASP A 99 -21.13 3.91 -2.25
C ASP A 99 -20.45 3.41 -0.98
N VAL A 100 -21.22 3.40 0.10
CA VAL A 100 -20.79 2.93 1.42
C VAL A 100 -21.14 1.46 1.66
N SER A 101 -21.59 0.71 0.65
CA SER A 101 -21.96 -0.71 0.80
C SER A 101 -20.78 -1.62 1.22
N GLY A 102 -19.54 -1.14 1.03
CA GLY A 102 -18.34 -1.80 1.51
C GLY A 102 -17.96 -1.48 2.95
N GLN A 103 -18.63 -0.54 3.61
CA GLN A 103 -18.29 -0.17 4.98
C GLN A 103 -18.69 -1.26 5.96
N ILE A 104 -17.81 -1.51 6.91
CA ILE A 104 -17.98 -2.47 7.99
C ILE A 104 -18.52 -1.73 9.22
N ALA A 105 -19.62 -2.20 9.78
CA ALA A 105 -20.09 -1.70 11.08
C ALA A 105 -19.10 -2.13 12.16
N LEU A 106 -18.54 -1.15 12.88
CA LEU A 106 -17.57 -1.38 13.94
C LEU A 106 -18.20 -1.12 15.31
N GLU A 107 -18.01 -2.07 16.20
CA GLU A 107 -18.36 -1.99 17.62
C GLU A 107 -17.09 -1.92 18.47
N GLY A 108 -17.16 -1.23 19.61
CA GLY A 108 -16.04 -1.11 20.53
C GLY A 108 -14.91 -0.21 20.02
N GLY A 109 -13.67 -0.64 20.27
CA GLY A 109 -12.45 0.12 20.01
C GLY A 109 -11.21 -0.78 20.01
N PRO A 110 -10.04 -0.26 19.61
CA PRO A 110 -8.80 -1.00 19.69
C PRO A 110 -8.45 -1.30 21.15
N GLN A 111 -7.81 -2.43 21.40
CA GLN A 111 -7.20 -2.74 22.69
C GLN A 111 -5.77 -2.20 22.71
N GLN A 112 -5.29 -1.83 23.90
CA GLN A 112 -3.92 -1.37 24.10
C GLN A 112 -2.92 -2.44 23.65
N LEU A 113 -1.89 -2.02 22.90
CA LEU A 113 -0.82 -2.92 22.48
C LEU A 113 0.21 -3.09 23.60
N GLU A 114 0.90 -4.23 23.63
CA GLU A 114 2.08 -4.37 24.48
C GLU A 114 3.18 -3.41 23.97
N ASP A 115 3.81 -2.65 24.87
CA ASP A 115 4.97 -1.82 24.52
C ASP A 115 6.19 -2.71 24.26
N LEU A 116 6.51 -2.90 22.99
CA LEU A 116 7.60 -3.75 22.53
C LEU A 116 8.79 -2.94 22.00
N ARG A 117 8.95 -1.69 22.44
CA ARG A 117 10.11 -0.87 22.09
C ARG A 117 11.36 -1.31 22.88
N PRO A 118 12.56 -1.19 22.29
CA PRO A 118 12.79 -0.90 20.88
C PRO A 118 12.35 -2.07 19.98
N LEU A 119 11.83 -1.76 18.80
CA LEU A 119 11.35 -2.76 17.86
C LEU A 119 12.52 -3.62 17.33
N PRO A 120 12.34 -4.94 17.18
CA PRO A 120 13.36 -5.78 16.55
C PRO A 120 13.54 -5.40 15.07
N PRO A 121 14.77 -5.48 14.54
CA PRO A 121 14.97 -5.36 13.09
C PRO A 121 14.26 -6.53 12.38
N GLY A 122 13.32 -6.22 11.49
CA GLY A 122 12.49 -7.23 10.84
C GLY A 122 11.35 -7.73 11.75
N SER A 123 11.12 -9.04 11.76
CA SER A 123 9.93 -9.64 12.40
C SER A 123 10.08 -9.88 13.90
N PHE A 124 8.95 -9.90 14.60
CA PHE A 124 8.89 -10.41 15.98
C PHE A 124 9.21 -11.91 16.04
N ASN A 125 9.74 -12.39 17.17
CA ASN A 125 10.13 -13.79 17.34
C ASN A 125 8.93 -14.77 17.35
N ASP A 126 7.75 -14.34 17.79
CA ASP A 126 6.54 -15.16 17.89
C ASP A 126 5.35 -14.42 17.25
N VAL A 127 5.39 -14.33 15.92
CA VAL A 127 4.34 -13.69 15.11
C VAL A 127 2.95 -14.28 15.38
N PRO A 128 2.76 -15.62 15.47
CA PRO A 128 1.46 -16.20 15.79
C PRO A 128 0.90 -15.76 17.15
N ALA A 129 1.73 -15.72 18.20
CA ALA A 129 1.27 -15.24 19.50
C ALA A 129 0.88 -13.75 19.46
N ARG A 130 1.59 -12.93 18.67
CA ARG A 130 1.23 -11.51 18.48
C ARG A 130 -0.13 -11.38 17.80
N TYR A 131 -0.38 -12.10 16.73
CA TYR A 131 -1.69 -12.09 16.07
C TYR A 131 -2.81 -12.59 16.99
N ALA A 132 -2.56 -13.63 17.78
CA ALA A 132 -3.56 -14.12 18.74
C ALA A 132 -3.91 -13.08 19.81
N ALA A 133 -2.93 -12.29 20.27
CA ALA A 133 -3.12 -11.28 21.32
C ALA A 133 -3.71 -9.95 20.78
N GLU A 134 -3.27 -9.51 19.60
CA GLU A 134 -3.50 -8.15 19.12
C GLU A 134 -4.35 -8.10 17.83
N GLY A 135 -4.67 -9.26 17.23
CA GLY A 135 -5.35 -9.35 15.94
C GLY A 135 -6.71 -8.65 15.86
N ALA A 136 -7.48 -8.65 16.96
CA ALA A 136 -8.75 -7.92 17.02
C ALA A 136 -8.56 -6.40 16.94
N THR A 137 -7.47 -5.88 17.54
CA THR A 137 -7.07 -4.47 17.40
C THR A 137 -6.68 -4.16 15.95
N PHE A 138 -5.92 -5.06 15.30
CA PHE A 138 -5.51 -4.89 13.91
C PHE A 138 -6.72 -4.84 12.97
N TYR A 139 -7.67 -5.76 13.14
CA TYR A 139 -8.93 -5.74 12.39
C TYR A 139 -9.68 -4.43 12.58
N TRP A 140 -9.89 -4.00 13.83
CA TRP A 140 -10.67 -2.80 14.12
C TRP A 140 -10.04 -1.56 13.47
N LEU A 141 -8.74 -1.36 13.67
CA LEU A 141 -8.00 -0.22 13.12
C LEU A 141 -7.97 -0.24 11.59
N TYR A 142 -7.71 -1.39 10.97
CA TYR A 142 -7.70 -1.49 9.51
C TYR A 142 -9.10 -1.31 8.91
N ALA A 143 -10.15 -1.80 9.56
CA ALA A 143 -11.52 -1.59 9.12
C ALA A 143 -11.94 -0.11 9.15
N VAL A 144 -11.44 0.69 10.11
CA VAL A 144 -11.62 2.15 10.09
C VAL A 144 -11.00 2.75 8.83
N VAL A 145 -9.75 2.39 8.52
CA VAL A 145 -9.04 2.86 7.32
C VAL A 145 -9.79 2.46 6.04
N ARG A 146 -10.28 1.22 5.97
CA ARG A 146 -11.12 0.74 4.86
C ARG A 146 -12.43 1.52 4.74
N ASN A 147 -13.09 1.83 5.85
CA ASN A 147 -14.31 2.63 5.84
C ASN A 147 -14.08 4.06 5.31
N LEU A 148 -12.92 4.65 5.60
CA LEU A 148 -12.51 5.94 5.05
C LEU A 148 -12.27 5.86 3.53
N ASN A 149 -11.57 4.82 3.06
CA ASN A 149 -11.41 4.55 1.61
C ASN A 149 -12.77 4.49 0.90
N TYR A 150 -13.75 3.79 1.46
CA TYR A 150 -15.09 3.71 0.87
C TYR A 150 -15.90 5.00 0.94
N TRP A 151 -15.66 5.83 1.95
CA TRP A 151 -16.38 7.07 2.12
C TRP A 151 -15.84 8.21 1.26
N GLN A 152 -14.59 8.15 0.78
CA GLN A 152 -13.96 9.25 0.04
C GLN A 152 -14.88 9.87 -1.05
N PRO A 153 -15.59 9.08 -1.90
CA PRO A 153 -16.48 9.67 -2.90
C PRO A 153 -17.68 10.42 -2.30
N CYS A 154 -18.18 9.95 -1.15
CA CYS A 154 -19.24 10.63 -0.39
C CYS A 154 -18.77 11.96 0.20
N ALA A 155 -17.51 12.04 0.59
CA ALA A 155 -16.91 13.25 1.11
C ALA A 155 -16.84 14.35 0.05
N LEU A 156 -16.50 13.96 -1.19
CA LEU A 156 -16.53 14.87 -2.35
C LEU A 156 -17.95 15.34 -2.69
N GLU A 157 -18.98 14.60 -2.29
CA GLU A 157 -20.39 15.03 -2.34
C GLU A 157 -20.79 15.90 -1.12
N GLY A 158 -19.85 16.28 -0.26
CA GLY A 158 -20.07 17.12 0.92
C GLY A 158 -20.68 16.39 2.12
N ARG A 159 -20.67 15.04 2.15
CA ARG A 159 -21.18 14.27 3.28
C ARG A 159 -20.09 14.08 4.32
N ALA A 160 -20.38 14.33 5.59
CA ALA A 160 -19.46 14.01 6.69
C ALA A 160 -19.26 12.50 6.85
N TRP A 161 -18.10 12.07 7.36
CA TRP A 161 -17.83 10.66 7.65
C TRP A 161 -18.53 10.23 8.94
N PRO A 162 -19.30 9.13 8.95
CA PRO A 162 -19.88 8.59 10.17
C PRO A 162 -18.83 7.77 10.94
N PRO A 163 -18.37 8.21 12.13
CA PRO A 163 -17.44 7.41 12.93
C PRO A 163 -18.13 6.16 13.53
N PRO A 164 -17.37 5.15 14.00
CA PRO A 164 -17.91 4.02 14.74
C PRO A 164 -18.75 4.43 15.95
N ALA A 165 -19.64 3.56 16.40
CA ALA A 165 -20.50 3.87 17.55
C ALA A 165 -19.66 4.20 18.81
N GLY A 166 -19.95 5.35 19.43
CA GLY A 166 -19.23 5.86 20.60
C GLY A 166 -18.00 6.71 20.28
N TRP A 167 -17.59 6.78 19.01
CA TRP A 167 -16.48 7.61 18.55
C TRP A 167 -16.96 8.96 18.00
N GLN A 168 -16.11 9.97 18.11
CA GLN A 168 -16.37 11.32 17.61
C GLN A 168 -15.23 11.73 16.68
N VAL A 169 -15.56 12.21 15.48
CA VAL A 169 -14.57 12.84 14.60
C VAL A 169 -14.22 14.19 15.20
N HIS A 170 -12.94 14.38 15.50
CA HIS A 170 -12.40 15.65 15.96
C HIS A 170 -12.03 16.53 14.76
N THR A 171 -11.27 15.98 13.81
CA THR A 171 -10.95 16.68 12.55
C THR A 171 -10.86 15.71 11.37
N THR A 172 -11.14 16.22 10.17
CA THR A 172 -10.91 15.51 8.90
C THR A 172 -9.64 16.05 8.27
N LEU A 173 -8.68 15.15 8.03
CA LEU A 173 -7.40 15.44 7.42
C LEU A 173 -7.57 15.42 5.90
N SER A 174 -7.01 16.40 5.20
CA SER A 174 -7.17 16.53 3.75
C SER A 174 -5.83 16.79 3.06
N LEU A 175 -5.75 16.39 1.79
CA LEU A 175 -4.67 16.76 0.89
C LEU A 175 -5.15 17.80 -0.13
N THR A 176 -4.24 18.64 -0.60
CA THR A 176 -4.51 19.73 -1.53
C THR A 176 -4.28 19.26 -2.97
N GLU A 177 -5.35 18.85 -3.63
CA GLU A 177 -5.31 18.39 -5.01
C GLU A 177 -5.79 19.49 -5.96
N ARG A 178 -4.86 20.07 -6.73
CA ARG A 178 -5.20 21.14 -7.70
C ARG A 178 -5.95 22.32 -7.07
N GLY A 179 -5.70 22.60 -5.79
CA GLY A 179 -6.34 23.66 -5.02
C GLY A 179 -7.63 23.26 -4.31
N GLU A 180 -8.08 22.01 -4.43
CA GLU A 180 -9.22 21.45 -3.70
C GLU A 180 -8.73 20.59 -2.54
N LEU A 181 -9.49 20.57 -1.44
CA LEU A 181 -9.21 19.70 -0.29
C LEU A 181 -9.88 18.35 -0.50
N VAL A 182 -9.07 17.29 -0.59
CA VAL A 182 -9.53 15.91 -0.74
C VAL A 182 -9.31 15.17 0.58
N PRO A 183 -10.36 14.63 1.21
CA PRO A 183 -10.23 13.94 2.49
C PRO A 183 -9.33 12.70 2.41
N PHE A 184 -8.36 12.63 3.30
CA PHE A 184 -7.30 11.61 3.37
C PHE A 184 -7.25 10.88 4.72
N GLY A 185 -7.80 11.47 5.77
CA GLY A 185 -7.84 10.80 7.07
C GLY A 185 -8.75 11.50 8.05
N VAL A 186 -8.74 11.00 9.28
CA VAL A 186 -9.46 11.61 10.40
C VAL A 186 -8.64 11.46 11.67
N VAL A 187 -8.80 12.43 12.57
CA VAL A 187 -8.53 12.23 13.99
C VAL A 187 -9.88 12.05 14.68
N MET A 188 -10.01 10.97 15.43
CA MET A 188 -11.22 10.68 16.19
C MET A 188 -10.87 10.27 17.61
N SER A 189 -11.80 10.50 18.52
CA SER A 189 -11.63 10.16 19.93
C SER A 189 -12.84 9.41 20.47
N ASN A 190 -12.58 8.62 21.50
CA ASN A 190 -13.63 7.96 22.28
C ASN A 190 -13.50 8.43 23.74
N PRO A 191 -14.36 9.36 24.19
CA PRO A 191 -14.31 9.89 25.54
C PRO A 191 -14.56 8.82 26.63
N SER A 192 -15.24 7.72 26.30
CA SER A 192 -15.56 6.67 27.29
C SER A 192 -14.37 5.74 27.57
N THR A 193 -13.45 5.62 26.62
CA THR A 193 -12.25 4.77 26.74
C THR A 193 -10.96 5.59 26.80
N SER A 194 -11.03 6.92 26.73
CA SER A 194 -9.87 7.83 26.68
C SER A 194 -8.89 7.48 25.56
N GLN A 195 -9.43 7.16 24.39
CA GLN A 195 -8.66 6.78 23.21
C GLN A 195 -8.71 7.88 22.14
N LEU A 196 -7.59 8.07 21.46
CA LEU A 196 -7.45 8.87 20.25
C LEU A 196 -6.91 7.98 19.14
N VAL A 197 -7.51 8.07 17.95
CA VAL A 197 -7.06 7.37 16.75
C VAL A 197 -6.85 8.38 15.63
N VAL A 198 -5.66 8.37 15.06
CA VAL A 198 -5.35 8.99 13.77
C VAL A 198 -5.42 7.90 12.71
N ALA A 199 -6.38 7.99 11.78
CA ALA A 199 -6.56 7.02 10.72
C ALA A 199 -6.33 7.65 9.34
N LEU A 200 -5.41 7.08 8.57
CA LEU A 200 -4.94 7.59 7.29
C LEU A 200 -5.22 6.57 6.19
N ARG A 201 -5.96 6.96 5.16
CA ARG A 201 -6.37 6.06 4.08
C ARG A 201 -5.24 5.85 3.05
N GLY A 202 -5.41 4.83 2.21
CA GLY A 202 -4.50 4.56 1.10
C GLY A 202 -4.77 5.45 -0.12
N THR A 203 -4.07 5.17 -1.21
CA THR A 203 -4.15 5.90 -2.48
C THR A 203 -5.48 5.70 -3.19
N MET A 204 -6.10 6.79 -3.61
CA MET A 204 -7.39 6.84 -4.32
C MET A 204 -7.36 7.71 -5.56
N THR A 205 -6.57 8.79 -5.54
CA THR A 205 -6.50 9.74 -6.65
C THR A 205 -5.22 9.58 -7.47
N GLN A 206 -5.25 10.09 -8.70
CA GLN A 206 -4.06 10.12 -9.53
C GLN A 206 -2.96 11.02 -8.95
N TYR A 207 -3.36 12.06 -8.19
CA TYR A 207 -2.43 12.95 -7.50
C TYR A 207 -1.72 12.21 -6.37
N GLU A 208 -2.44 11.44 -5.57
CA GLU A 208 -1.84 10.64 -4.49
C GLU A 208 -0.82 9.63 -5.01
N TRP A 209 -1.11 8.98 -6.14
CA TRP A 209 -0.11 8.15 -6.82
C TRP A 209 1.16 8.92 -7.21
N THR A 210 1.08 10.22 -7.52
CA THR A 210 2.30 11.01 -7.79
C THR A 210 3.15 11.18 -6.53
N LEU A 211 2.51 11.23 -5.36
CA LEU A 211 3.18 11.27 -4.06
C LEU A 211 3.86 9.93 -3.79
N ASP A 212 3.19 8.81 -4.03
CA ASP A 212 3.78 7.47 -3.91
C ASP A 212 5.07 7.31 -4.74
N LEU A 213 5.09 7.90 -5.94
CA LEU A 213 6.20 7.76 -6.89
C LEU A 213 7.25 8.88 -6.77
N SER A 214 7.08 9.81 -5.83
CA SER A 214 8.06 10.88 -5.56
C SER A 214 9.13 10.41 -4.59
N TYR A 215 9.85 9.35 -4.96
CA TYR A 215 10.76 8.61 -4.08
C TYR A 215 12.17 9.20 -3.94
N ASN A 216 12.37 10.45 -4.35
CA ASN A 216 13.54 11.23 -3.96
C ASN A 216 13.54 11.50 -2.45
N GLN A 217 14.72 11.61 -1.84
CA GLN A 217 14.85 12.06 -0.45
C GLN A 217 15.39 13.48 -0.46
N THR A 218 14.55 14.45 -0.11
CA THR A 218 14.90 15.86 -0.26
C THR A 218 15.12 16.54 1.08
N ALA A 219 15.94 17.60 1.06
CA ALA A 219 16.11 18.51 2.18
C ALA A 219 14.83 19.30 2.53
N ALA A 220 13.75 19.18 1.75
CA ALA A 220 12.44 19.72 2.11
C ALA A 220 11.71 18.85 3.15
N SER A 221 12.35 17.77 3.64
CA SER A 221 11.84 17.01 4.77
C SER A 221 11.71 17.93 5.99
N PRO A 222 10.55 17.92 6.69
CA PRO A 222 10.38 18.71 7.89
C PRO A 222 11.45 18.46 8.95
N ASP A 223 11.83 19.50 9.69
CA ASP A 223 12.93 19.49 10.67
C ASP A 223 12.71 18.50 11.84
N VAL A 224 11.48 17.98 12.00
CA VAL A 224 11.15 16.96 13.01
C VAL A 224 11.87 15.63 12.73
N PHE A 225 12.33 15.36 11.51
CA PHE A 225 12.98 14.11 11.15
C PHE A 225 14.51 14.21 11.21
N PRO A 226 15.21 13.19 11.75
CA PRO A 226 16.67 13.22 11.90
C PRO A 226 17.42 13.12 10.55
N THR A 227 16.76 12.65 9.50
CA THR A 227 17.30 12.48 8.16
C THR A 227 16.21 12.74 7.12
N PRO A 228 16.57 13.13 5.88
CA PRO A 228 15.61 13.24 4.79
C PRO A 228 14.80 11.96 4.60
N VAL A 229 13.48 12.11 4.50
CA VAL A 229 12.53 11.02 4.23
C VAL A 229 12.08 11.09 2.77
N HIS A 230 11.28 10.10 2.36
CA HIS A 230 10.63 10.09 1.05
C HIS A 230 9.87 11.41 0.79
N ALA A 231 10.12 12.07 -0.33
CA ALA A 231 9.59 13.42 -0.57
C ALA A 231 8.05 13.44 -0.63
N GLY A 232 7.42 12.53 -1.37
CA GLY A 232 5.95 12.46 -1.43
C GLY A 232 5.28 12.16 -0.09
N PHE A 233 5.80 11.21 0.70
CA PHE A 233 5.29 10.94 2.04
C PHE A 233 5.53 12.12 2.99
N GLY A 234 6.70 12.76 2.91
CA GLY A 234 7.00 13.98 3.67
C GLY A 234 6.08 15.16 3.31
N GLN A 235 5.71 15.30 2.04
CA GLN A 235 4.71 16.27 1.60
C GLN A 235 3.33 15.94 2.20
N THR A 236 2.89 14.69 2.09
CA THR A 236 1.61 14.23 2.67
C THR A 236 1.57 14.51 4.17
N PHE A 237 2.65 14.16 4.90
CA PHE A 237 2.83 14.49 6.31
C PHE A 237 2.70 16.00 6.57
N SER A 238 3.33 16.85 5.76
CA SER A 238 3.34 18.30 5.97
C SER A 238 1.95 18.93 5.83
N GLU A 239 1.06 18.32 5.03
CA GLU A 239 -0.33 18.78 4.87
C GLU A 239 -1.22 18.35 6.04
N VAL A 240 -1.02 17.15 6.59
CA VAL A 240 -1.90 16.61 7.65
C VAL A 240 -1.39 16.84 9.07
N TRP A 241 -0.08 17.02 9.26
CA TRP A 241 0.55 17.15 10.57
C TRP A 241 0.00 18.31 11.41
N PRO A 242 -0.19 19.54 10.88
CA PRO A 242 -0.67 20.65 11.71
C PRO A 242 -2.00 20.38 12.41
N ASP A 243 -2.95 19.70 11.73
CA ASP A 243 -4.24 19.34 12.30
C ASP A 243 -4.13 18.20 13.32
N ILE A 244 -3.20 17.26 13.10
CA ILE A 244 -2.90 16.17 14.04
C ILE A 244 -2.23 16.72 15.30
N GLU A 245 -1.23 17.57 15.16
CA GLU A 245 -0.52 18.22 16.26
C GLU A 245 -1.50 19.04 17.11
N ALA A 246 -2.38 19.82 16.49
CA ALA A 246 -3.42 20.56 17.20
C ALA A 246 -4.37 19.63 17.99
N ALA A 247 -4.75 18.48 17.41
CA ALA A 247 -5.58 17.50 18.10
C ALA A 247 -4.85 16.83 19.27
N LEU A 248 -3.55 16.53 19.13
CA LEU A 248 -2.72 15.99 20.22
C LEU A 248 -2.57 16.99 21.36
N GLU A 249 -2.28 18.26 21.03
CA GLU A 249 -2.20 19.35 22.00
C GLU A 249 -3.51 19.45 22.79
N GLU A 250 -4.64 19.55 22.10
CA GLU A 250 -5.94 19.72 22.75
C GLU A 250 -6.31 18.48 23.59
N LEU A 251 -6.28 17.30 23.00
CA LEU A 251 -6.92 16.11 23.59
C LEU A 251 -6.02 15.35 24.56
N VAL A 252 -4.70 15.42 24.39
CA VAL A 252 -3.71 14.67 25.19
C VAL A 252 -2.98 15.59 26.16
N VAL A 253 -2.48 16.74 25.69
CA VAL A 253 -1.63 17.62 26.51
C VAL A 253 -2.47 18.53 27.41
N VAL A 254 -3.39 19.31 26.82
CA VAL A 254 -4.16 20.35 27.53
C VAL A 254 -5.32 19.75 28.31
N ASN A 255 -6.20 18.97 27.65
CA ASN A 255 -7.40 18.45 28.28
C ASN A 255 -7.18 17.11 28.99
N MET A 256 -6.09 16.39 28.66
CA MET A 256 -5.78 15.04 29.20
C MET A 256 -6.96 14.05 29.09
N THR A 257 -7.76 14.19 28.01
CA THR A 257 -8.94 13.36 27.77
C THR A 257 -8.62 12.05 27.06
N ALA A 258 -7.49 11.99 26.35
CA ALA A 258 -6.96 10.79 25.72
C ALA A 258 -5.64 10.38 26.38
N SER A 259 -5.58 9.13 26.83
CA SER A 259 -4.39 8.51 27.44
C SER A 259 -3.82 7.37 26.59
N GLN A 260 -4.48 7.04 25.49
CA GLN A 260 -4.05 6.04 24.50
C GLN A 260 -4.12 6.67 23.12
N VAL A 261 -3.00 6.65 22.40
CA VAL A 261 -2.87 7.27 21.07
C VAL A 261 -2.52 6.19 20.08
N PHE A 262 -3.42 5.94 19.13
CA PHE A 262 -3.20 5.04 18.02
C PHE A 262 -3.01 5.82 16.73
N VAL A 263 -2.07 5.39 15.91
CA VAL A 263 -1.90 5.84 14.53
C VAL A 263 -2.03 4.62 13.63
N VAL A 264 -2.95 4.66 12.67
CA VAL A 264 -3.15 3.58 11.71
C VAL A 264 -3.12 4.14 10.29
N GLY A 265 -2.53 3.39 9.38
CA GLY A 265 -2.65 3.66 7.97
C GLY A 265 -2.52 2.42 7.10
N HIS A 266 -2.93 2.56 5.85
CA HIS A 266 -2.78 1.56 4.79
C HIS A 266 -2.08 2.17 3.58
N SER A 267 -1.17 1.45 2.91
CA SER A 267 -0.52 1.92 1.67
C SER A 267 0.19 3.27 1.87
N LEU A 268 -0.08 4.28 1.02
CA LEU A 268 0.31 5.70 1.25
C LEU A 268 -0.01 6.20 2.67
N GLY A 269 -1.18 5.84 3.18
CA GLY A 269 -1.59 6.15 4.55
C GLY A 269 -0.69 5.50 5.60
N ALA A 270 -0.20 4.28 5.37
CA ALA A 270 0.76 3.61 6.26
C ALA A 270 2.15 4.27 6.19
N ALA A 271 2.57 4.71 5.01
CA ALA A 271 3.78 5.49 4.83
C ALA A 271 3.72 6.80 5.65
N THR A 272 2.60 7.51 5.52
CA THR A 272 2.34 8.77 6.24
C THR A 272 2.18 8.51 7.74
N ALA A 273 1.48 7.44 8.13
CA ALA A 273 1.33 7.00 9.52
C ALA A 273 2.68 6.75 10.19
N THR A 274 3.66 6.18 9.46
CA THR A 274 5.03 5.99 9.96
C THR A 274 5.68 7.32 10.33
N LEU A 275 5.54 8.35 9.48
CA LEU A 275 6.08 9.69 9.75
C LEU A 275 5.32 10.39 10.89
N VAL A 276 3.99 10.30 10.87
CA VAL A 276 3.09 10.89 11.87
C VAL A 276 3.33 10.29 13.25
N SER A 277 3.45 8.97 13.38
CA SER A 277 3.64 8.34 14.69
C SER A 277 4.98 8.69 15.33
N TYR A 278 6.02 8.87 14.51
CA TYR A 278 7.32 9.37 14.99
C TYR A 278 7.20 10.80 15.52
N ALA A 279 6.63 11.70 14.72
CA ALA A 279 6.44 13.10 15.10
C ALA A 279 5.52 13.23 16.33
N ALA A 280 4.45 12.43 16.40
CA ALA A 280 3.54 12.39 17.54
C ALA A 280 4.25 11.96 18.82
N GLN A 281 5.06 10.90 18.80
CA GLN A 281 5.78 10.47 20.00
C GLN A 281 6.84 11.51 20.41
N GLN A 282 7.57 12.11 19.46
CA GLN A 282 8.51 13.19 19.76
C GLN A 282 7.80 14.35 20.45
N TYR A 283 6.72 14.85 19.83
CA TYR A 283 5.93 15.95 20.33
C TYR A 283 5.41 15.69 21.75
N LEU A 284 4.81 14.52 21.99
CA LEU A 284 4.29 14.17 23.31
C LEU A 284 5.40 14.04 24.36
N ASN A 285 6.56 13.47 24.00
CA ASN A 285 7.72 13.42 24.90
C ASN A 285 8.22 14.82 25.26
N GLU A 286 8.23 15.75 24.32
CA GLU A 286 8.62 17.14 24.57
C GLU A 286 7.63 17.87 25.50
N GLN A 287 6.33 17.68 25.30
CA GLN A 287 5.29 18.36 26.08
C GLN A 287 5.07 17.75 27.47
N LEU A 288 5.18 16.41 27.60
CA LEU A 288 4.74 15.68 28.80
C LEU A 288 5.87 14.91 29.49
N ALA A 289 7.06 14.81 28.90
CA ALA A 289 8.18 14.02 29.41
C ALA A 289 7.76 12.59 29.78
N GLU A 290 8.05 12.13 30.99
CA GLU A 290 7.70 10.77 31.47
C GLU A 290 6.19 10.50 31.55
N ALA A 291 5.34 11.54 31.47
CA ALA A 291 3.89 11.39 31.45
C ALA A 291 3.33 11.22 30.03
N ALA A 292 4.17 11.30 29.00
CA ALA A 292 3.76 11.10 27.61
C ALA A 292 3.20 9.69 27.42
N PRO A 293 1.99 9.53 26.85
CA PRO A 293 1.51 8.21 26.48
C PRO A 293 2.37 7.65 25.35
N VAL A 294 2.42 6.31 25.28
CA VAL A 294 3.04 5.61 24.15
C VAL A 294 2.12 5.73 22.93
N VAL A 295 2.72 6.05 21.78
CA VAL A 295 2.06 6.05 20.48
C VAL A 295 2.13 4.64 19.90
N ASP A 296 0.97 4.00 19.79
CA ASP A 296 0.79 2.69 19.18
C ASP A 296 0.54 2.86 17.68
N ALA A 297 1.39 2.27 16.84
CA ALA A 297 1.26 2.35 15.39
C ALA A 297 0.89 1.00 14.77
N VAL A 298 -0.20 0.95 13.99
CA VAL A 298 -0.57 -0.23 13.17
C VAL A 298 -0.47 0.16 11.71
N LEU A 299 0.57 -0.34 11.06
CA LEU A 299 0.97 0.04 9.72
C LEU A 299 0.64 -1.12 8.78
N VAL A 300 -0.36 -0.97 7.94
CA VAL A 300 -0.84 -2.03 7.04
C VAL A 300 -0.28 -1.79 5.65
N ALA A 301 0.45 -2.76 5.12
CA ALA A 301 1.15 -2.62 3.86
C ALA A 301 2.08 -1.37 3.78
N PRO A 302 2.92 -1.07 4.78
CA PRO A 302 3.72 0.16 4.77
C PRO A 302 4.86 0.07 3.75
N PRO A 303 4.95 1.00 2.78
CA PRO A 303 6.15 1.14 1.98
C PRO A 303 7.30 1.73 2.81
N ASN A 304 8.53 1.63 2.30
CA ASN A 304 9.72 2.17 2.96
C ASN A 304 9.73 3.70 2.93
N ALA A 305 9.58 4.34 4.09
CA ALA A 305 9.41 5.78 4.19
C ALA A 305 10.72 6.59 4.27
N GLY A 306 11.86 5.96 4.58
CA GLY A 306 13.11 6.68 4.77
C GLY A 306 14.35 5.79 4.87
N PRO A 307 15.53 6.40 5.09
CA PRO A 307 16.80 5.70 5.20
C PRO A 307 16.94 5.04 6.58
N SER A 308 18.01 4.24 6.74
CA SER A 308 18.31 3.52 7.98
C SER A 308 18.39 4.42 9.23
N GLY A 309 18.90 5.66 9.09
CA GLY A 309 18.97 6.60 10.22
C GLY A 309 17.60 7.03 10.76
N PHE A 310 16.62 7.25 9.88
CA PHE A 310 15.24 7.48 10.28
C PHE A 310 14.63 6.22 10.90
N VAL A 311 14.82 5.06 10.27
CA VAL A 311 14.29 3.77 10.74
C VAL A 311 14.82 3.40 12.13
N GLU A 312 16.11 3.62 12.39
CA GLU A 312 16.69 3.39 13.71
C GLU A 312 16.02 4.27 14.76
N ALA A 313 15.88 5.57 14.50
CA ALA A 313 15.19 6.49 15.40
C ALA A 313 13.71 6.10 15.61
N PHE A 314 13.01 5.69 14.54
CA PHE A 314 11.63 5.21 14.62
C PHE A 314 11.51 3.98 15.51
N ASN A 315 12.35 2.96 15.29
CA ASN A 315 12.31 1.69 16.03
C ASN A 315 12.60 1.85 17.52
N GLN A 316 13.35 2.88 17.91
CA GLN A 316 13.58 3.20 19.33
C GLN A 316 12.36 3.87 19.97
N LEU A 317 11.62 4.67 19.19
CA LEU A 317 10.67 5.63 19.74
C LEU A 317 9.22 5.15 19.69
N VAL A 318 8.80 4.47 18.63
CA VAL A 318 7.39 4.17 18.34
C VAL A 318 7.06 2.70 18.61
N ASN A 319 5.93 2.41 19.25
CA ASN A 319 5.45 1.04 19.46
C ASN A 319 4.65 0.57 18.23
N ALA A 320 5.35 0.13 17.19
CA ALA A 320 4.72 -0.20 15.90
C ALA A 320 4.49 -1.70 15.66
N ARG A 321 3.53 -1.99 14.79
CA ARG A 321 3.26 -3.27 14.14
C ARG A 321 3.16 -3.04 12.63
N SER A 322 4.01 -3.70 11.86
CA SER A 322 4.05 -3.58 10.39
C SER A 322 3.51 -4.85 9.76
N LEU A 323 2.27 -4.81 9.26
CA LEU A 323 1.61 -5.95 8.64
C LEU A 323 1.98 -6.00 7.16
N ALA A 324 2.59 -7.11 6.71
CA ALA A 324 3.06 -7.27 5.34
C ALA A 324 2.63 -8.63 4.78
N PHE A 325 1.79 -8.63 3.75
CA PHE A 325 1.45 -9.86 3.03
C PHE A 325 2.59 -10.25 2.09
N GLU A 326 2.95 -11.54 2.03
CA GLU A 326 4.16 -12.01 1.33
C GLU A 326 4.17 -11.67 -0.18
N TYR A 327 3.01 -11.62 -0.83
CA TYR A 327 2.90 -11.25 -2.25
C TYR A 327 2.47 -9.80 -2.46
N ASP A 328 2.35 -9.01 -1.40
CA ASP A 328 2.19 -7.57 -1.55
C ASP A 328 3.55 -6.94 -1.88
N ILE A 329 3.57 -6.20 -2.99
CA ILE A 329 4.76 -5.53 -3.48
C ILE A 329 5.00 -4.19 -2.77
N ILE A 330 3.98 -3.61 -2.14
CA ILE A 330 4.07 -2.29 -1.52
C ILE A 330 5.01 -2.28 -0.30
N PRO A 331 5.00 -3.27 0.61
CA PRO A 331 6.02 -3.37 1.67
C PRO A 331 7.46 -3.56 1.21
N GLN A 332 7.65 -3.97 -0.04
CA GLN A 332 8.97 -4.06 -0.67
C GLN A 332 9.37 -2.76 -1.36
N ALA A 333 8.38 -1.99 -1.83
CA ALA A 333 8.59 -0.67 -2.39
C ALA A 333 8.85 0.34 -1.27
N LEU A 334 9.85 1.20 -1.35
CA LEU A 334 10.93 1.28 -2.31
C LEU A 334 12.06 0.34 -1.93
N CYS A 335 12.79 -0.17 -2.92
CA CYS A 335 13.73 -1.25 -2.68
C CYS A 335 14.82 -0.92 -1.66
N THR A 336 15.11 -1.91 -0.82
CA THR A 336 16.16 -1.84 0.20
C THR A 336 17.40 -2.63 -0.24
N PRO A 337 18.62 -2.19 0.14
CA PRO A 337 18.93 -0.97 0.89
C PRO A 337 18.88 0.30 0.02
N SER A 338 18.66 0.18 -1.28
CA SER A 338 18.69 1.32 -2.18
C SER A 338 17.76 1.20 -3.38
N MET A 339 17.12 2.31 -3.73
CA MET A 339 16.26 2.47 -4.89
C MET A 339 16.95 3.34 -5.96
N PRO A 340 17.11 2.88 -7.20
CA PRO A 340 17.74 3.66 -8.26
C PRO A 340 17.02 4.99 -8.51
N ALA A 341 17.80 6.06 -8.69
CA ALA A 341 17.28 7.36 -9.09
C ALA A 341 17.11 7.38 -10.62
N CYS A 342 15.91 7.73 -11.07
CA CYS A 342 15.54 7.63 -12.48
C CYS A 342 15.27 9.01 -13.06
N GLY A 343 15.94 9.32 -14.18
CA GLY A 343 15.81 10.59 -14.87
C GLY A 343 14.68 10.64 -15.88
N PRO A 344 14.30 11.85 -16.34
CA PRO A 344 13.17 12.04 -17.25
C PRO A 344 13.35 11.35 -18.61
N SER A 345 14.59 11.06 -19.01
CA SER A 345 14.91 10.28 -20.21
C SER A 345 14.91 8.77 -19.98
N ASP A 346 14.95 8.32 -18.73
CA ASP A 346 15.32 6.95 -18.39
C ASP A 346 14.12 6.01 -18.42
N GLY A 347 12.89 6.52 -18.29
CA GLY A 347 11.65 5.74 -18.47
C GLY A 347 11.40 5.27 -19.92
N GLY A 348 12.15 5.82 -20.89
CA GLY A 348 12.11 5.44 -22.30
C GLY A 348 10.73 5.59 -22.97
N SER A 349 10.61 5.06 -24.18
CA SER A 349 9.32 4.99 -24.91
C SER A 349 8.34 3.98 -24.30
N LEU A 350 8.83 3.10 -23.43
CA LEU A 350 8.07 1.99 -22.85
C LEU A 350 7.03 2.50 -21.83
N GLY A 351 7.43 3.36 -20.89
CA GLY A 351 6.50 3.97 -19.92
C GLY A 351 5.38 4.78 -20.60
N GLY A 352 5.71 5.52 -21.66
CA GLY A 352 4.73 6.31 -22.42
C GLY A 352 3.73 5.50 -23.25
N LEU A 353 3.96 4.19 -23.44
CA LEU A 353 3.03 3.29 -24.15
C LEU A 353 1.99 2.66 -23.23
N VAL A 354 2.37 2.33 -21.99
CA VAL A 354 1.46 1.68 -21.04
C VAL A 354 0.47 2.67 -20.44
N SER A 355 0.84 3.95 -20.36
CA SER A 355 -0.01 4.94 -19.73
C SER A 355 0.10 6.32 -20.37
N PRO A 356 -0.60 6.55 -21.50
CA PRO A 356 -0.65 7.86 -22.15
C PRO A 356 -1.34 8.94 -21.29
N ASP A 357 -2.11 8.52 -20.28
CA ASP A 357 -2.90 9.36 -19.38
C ASP A 357 -2.49 9.26 -17.89
N SER A 358 -1.48 8.44 -17.51
CA SER A 358 -1.02 8.41 -16.11
C SER A 358 -0.46 9.75 -15.68
N ALA A 359 -0.41 9.96 -14.37
CA ALA A 359 0.64 10.79 -13.78
C ALA A 359 1.95 10.44 -14.49
N GLY A 360 2.50 11.39 -15.25
CA GLY A 360 3.73 11.15 -15.98
C GLY A 360 4.80 10.65 -15.02
N PHE A 361 5.65 9.75 -15.50
CA PHE A 361 6.86 9.29 -14.80
C PHE A 361 7.47 10.44 -13.98
N VAL A 362 7.56 10.27 -12.66
CA VAL A 362 8.09 11.29 -11.76
C VAL A 362 9.60 11.15 -11.74
N PRO A 363 10.37 12.10 -12.31
CA PRO A 363 11.81 11.98 -12.29
C PRO A 363 12.31 12.10 -10.85
N THR A 364 13.12 11.13 -10.45
CA THR A 364 13.68 11.04 -9.09
C THR A 364 15.18 11.27 -9.08
N ASN A 365 15.80 11.47 -10.25
CA ASN A 365 17.13 12.05 -10.30
C ASN A 365 17.10 13.52 -9.84
N GLN A 366 18.14 13.93 -9.11
CA GLN A 366 18.30 15.32 -8.67
C GLN A 366 19.59 15.90 -9.28
N PRO A 367 19.68 17.23 -9.44
CA PRO A 367 20.95 17.89 -9.75
C PRO A 367 22.03 17.44 -8.75
N GLY A 368 23.20 17.01 -9.25
CA GLY A 368 24.29 16.50 -8.41
C GLY A 368 24.62 15.01 -8.54
N ASN A 369 24.14 14.34 -9.60
CA ASN A 369 24.45 12.94 -9.93
C ASN A 369 24.05 11.94 -8.84
N VAL A 370 22.91 12.16 -8.17
CA VAL A 370 22.33 11.11 -7.31
C VAL A 370 21.90 9.94 -8.19
N SER A 371 22.53 8.79 -8.02
CA SER A 371 22.23 7.57 -8.77
C SER A 371 21.27 6.63 -8.05
N ALA A 372 21.12 6.77 -6.74
CA ALA A 372 20.20 5.97 -5.94
C ALA A 372 19.87 6.66 -4.60
N TRP A 373 18.75 6.26 -4.01
CA TRP A 373 18.23 6.71 -2.72
C TRP A 373 18.31 5.57 -1.70
N SER A 374 18.59 5.87 -0.43
CA SER A 374 18.76 4.84 0.60
C SER A 374 17.44 4.57 1.31
N TYR A 375 16.95 3.34 1.30
CA TYR A 375 15.71 2.97 1.96
C TYR A 375 15.91 1.80 2.91
N SER A 376 15.12 1.75 3.97
CA SER A 376 15.17 0.68 4.95
C SER A 376 13.76 0.36 5.44
N GLN A 377 13.55 -0.92 5.75
CA GLN A 377 12.32 -1.40 6.38
C GLN A 377 12.33 -1.09 7.86
N ILE A 378 11.21 -0.56 8.35
CA ILE A 378 10.97 -0.42 9.80
C ILE A 378 10.93 -1.79 10.49
N GLY A 379 11.19 -1.77 11.79
CA GLY A 379 11.09 -2.96 12.64
C GLY A 379 9.64 -3.32 12.98
N GLY A 380 9.48 -4.37 13.79
CA GLY A 380 8.17 -4.81 14.26
C GLY A 380 7.30 -5.42 13.16
N SER A 381 7.93 -6.12 12.21
CA SER A 381 7.23 -6.80 11.12
C SER A 381 6.39 -7.99 11.64
N LEU A 382 5.19 -8.08 11.09
CA LEU A 382 4.24 -9.16 11.22
C LEU A 382 3.92 -9.63 9.79
N PRO A 383 4.70 -10.57 9.23
CA PRO A 383 4.41 -11.11 7.91
C PRO A 383 3.09 -11.88 7.94
N ILE A 384 2.38 -11.86 6.82
CA ILE A 384 1.17 -12.64 6.56
C ILE A 384 1.47 -13.58 5.40
N GLN A 385 1.32 -14.87 5.63
CA GLN A 385 1.51 -15.89 4.60
C GLN A 385 0.17 -16.19 3.90
N ALA A 386 0.20 -16.49 2.61
CA ALA A 386 -0.93 -16.96 1.81
C ALA A 386 -1.55 -18.24 2.40
N SER A 387 -0.72 -19.10 2.99
CA SER A 387 -1.18 -20.31 3.67
C SER A 387 -1.97 -20.05 4.97
N GLU A 388 -1.87 -18.85 5.55
CA GLU A 388 -2.55 -18.44 6.77
C GLU A 388 -3.92 -17.79 6.50
N MET A 389 -4.32 -17.67 5.23
CA MET A 389 -5.62 -17.09 4.89
C MET A 389 -6.76 -17.97 5.40
N PRO A 390 -7.71 -17.41 6.17
CA PRO A 390 -8.75 -18.20 6.85
C PRO A 390 -9.71 -18.89 5.89
N GLN A 391 -9.82 -18.38 4.66
CA GLN A 391 -10.64 -18.97 3.61
C GLN A 391 -9.88 -18.94 2.28
N ASN A 392 -10.13 -19.97 1.48
CA ASN A 392 -9.57 -20.11 0.13
C ASN A 392 -8.01 -20.03 0.08
N SER A 393 -7.32 -20.47 1.14
CA SER A 393 -5.85 -20.45 1.25
C SER A 393 -5.13 -21.11 0.06
N ALA A 394 -5.74 -22.09 -0.59
CA ALA A 394 -5.18 -22.75 -1.77
C ALA A 394 -5.10 -21.87 -3.03
N ALA A 395 -5.87 -20.78 -3.11
CA ALA A 395 -5.86 -19.89 -4.27
C ALA A 395 -4.85 -18.75 -4.15
N TRP A 396 -4.51 -18.33 -2.93
CA TRP A 396 -3.61 -17.21 -2.68
C TRP A 396 -2.18 -17.38 -3.25
N PRO A 397 -1.59 -18.60 -3.30
CA PRO A 397 -0.32 -18.84 -3.98
C PRO A 397 -0.31 -18.48 -5.47
N ALA A 398 -1.46 -18.31 -6.12
CA ALA A 398 -1.51 -17.84 -7.51
C ALA A 398 -0.99 -16.39 -7.68
N LEU A 399 -0.84 -15.65 -6.58
CA LEU A 399 -0.27 -14.30 -6.55
C LEU A 399 1.27 -14.30 -6.45
N ASP A 400 1.93 -15.46 -6.45
CA ASP A 400 3.40 -15.55 -6.38
C ASP A 400 4.12 -14.82 -7.53
N ASN A 401 3.43 -14.62 -8.66
CA ASN A 401 3.93 -13.91 -9.83
C ASN A 401 2.96 -12.81 -10.26
N ILE A 402 3.51 -11.63 -10.56
CA ILE A 402 2.77 -10.47 -11.04
C ILE A 402 2.44 -10.66 -12.52
N GLN A 403 1.17 -10.82 -12.84
CA GLN A 403 0.70 -10.88 -14.21
C GLN A 403 0.40 -9.47 -14.68
N LEU A 404 1.26 -8.89 -15.52
CA LEU A 404 1.24 -7.46 -15.84
C LEU A 404 -0.10 -7.00 -16.49
N CYS A 405 -0.74 -7.86 -17.27
CA CYS A 405 -2.08 -7.61 -17.83
C CYS A 405 -3.23 -7.66 -16.81
N TRP A 406 -2.93 -8.07 -15.59
CA TRP A 406 -3.82 -8.20 -14.43
C TRP A 406 -3.29 -7.40 -13.24
N ALA A 407 -2.40 -6.43 -13.45
CA ALA A 407 -1.75 -5.73 -12.35
C ALA A 407 -2.75 -5.08 -11.39
N SER A 408 -3.87 -4.55 -11.90
CA SER A 408 -4.92 -3.97 -11.06
C SER A 408 -5.62 -5.03 -10.20
N GLU A 409 -5.94 -6.19 -10.77
CA GLU A 409 -6.57 -7.31 -10.07
C GLU A 409 -5.60 -7.92 -9.04
N PHE A 410 -4.34 -8.10 -9.43
CA PHE A 410 -3.25 -8.54 -8.56
C PHE A 410 -3.13 -7.63 -7.34
N LEU A 411 -2.99 -6.31 -7.54
CA LEU A 411 -2.92 -5.34 -6.44
C LEU A 411 -4.17 -5.40 -5.57
N SER A 412 -5.36 -5.44 -6.16
CA SER A 412 -6.59 -5.51 -5.38
C SER A 412 -6.59 -6.73 -4.45
N ALA A 413 -6.10 -7.89 -4.94
CA ALA A 413 -5.98 -9.08 -4.10
C ALA A 413 -4.85 -8.99 -3.08
N SER A 414 -3.61 -8.70 -3.51
CA SER A 414 -2.42 -8.76 -2.65
C SER A 414 -2.30 -7.58 -1.69
N HIS A 415 -2.82 -6.40 -2.06
CA HIS A 415 -2.61 -5.15 -1.32
C HIS A 415 -3.85 -4.71 -0.51
N ASP A 416 -5.06 -5.08 -0.92
CA ASP A 416 -6.30 -4.75 -0.20
C ASP A 416 -6.95 -5.98 0.43
N CYS A 417 -7.37 -6.95 -0.40
CA CYS A 417 -8.16 -8.09 0.06
C CYS A 417 -7.40 -9.01 1.02
N SER A 418 -6.09 -9.19 0.84
CA SER A 418 -5.24 -10.04 1.69
C SER A 418 -5.33 -9.63 3.16
N TYR A 419 -5.26 -8.33 3.44
CA TYR A 419 -5.30 -7.77 4.78
C TYR A 419 -6.71 -7.83 5.37
N THR A 420 -7.74 -7.54 4.57
CA THR A 420 -9.14 -7.66 5.00
C THR A 420 -9.46 -9.12 5.34
N CYS A 421 -9.03 -10.05 4.49
CA CYS A 421 -9.23 -11.48 4.69
C CYS A 421 -8.51 -11.97 5.93
N PHE A 422 -7.22 -11.73 6.02
CA PHE A 422 -6.41 -12.19 7.13
C PHE A 422 -6.90 -11.62 8.47
N THR A 423 -7.15 -10.32 8.56
CA THR A 423 -7.55 -9.71 9.85
C THR A 423 -8.96 -10.08 10.28
N SER A 424 -9.86 -10.43 9.35
CA SER A 424 -11.24 -10.82 9.67
C SER A 424 -11.35 -12.04 10.60
N GLN A 425 -10.32 -12.90 10.64
CA GLN A 425 -10.34 -14.12 11.46
C GLN A 425 -10.26 -13.85 12.97
N PHE A 426 -9.83 -12.64 13.37
CA PHE A 426 -9.61 -12.30 14.77
C PHE A 426 -10.83 -11.70 15.47
N VAL A 427 -11.96 -11.56 14.76
CA VAL A 427 -13.20 -11.07 15.33
C VAL A 427 -14.36 -12.03 15.04
N PRO A 428 -15.22 -12.30 16.03
CA PRO A 428 -16.43 -13.06 15.79
C PRO A 428 -17.49 -12.18 15.09
N GLY A 429 -18.38 -12.81 14.33
CA GLY A 429 -19.64 -12.21 13.92
C GLY A 429 -19.86 -12.14 12.41
N THR A 430 -21.12 -11.90 12.05
CA THR A 430 -21.59 -11.94 10.66
C THR A 430 -21.02 -10.82 9.81
N ALA A 431 -20.71 -9.65 10.38
CA ALA A 431 -20.18 -8.52 9.62
C ALA A 431 -18.77 -8.81 9.08
N ALA A 432 -17.88 -9.33 9.94
CA ALA A 432 -16.54 -9.78 9.51
C ALA A 432 -16.64 -10.91 8.49
N ALA A 433 -17.53 -11.89 8.72
CA ALA A 433 -17.76 -13.00 7.79
C ALA A 433 -18.41 -12.56 6.45
N GLN A 434 -19.12 -11.44 6.38
CA GLN A 434 -19.76 -10.96 5.14
C GLN A 434 -18.84 -10.06 4.30
N HIS A 435 -17.82 -9.46 4.90
CA HIS A 435 -16.94 -8.48 4.27
C HIS A 435 -15.46 -8.84 4.38
N ASN A 436 -15.13 -10.14 4.43
CA ASN A 436 -13.74 -10.58 4.57
C ASN A 436 -12.93 -10.60 3.26
N GLU A 437 -13.55 -10.51 2.09
CA GLU A 437 -12.85 -10.43 0.80
C GLU A 437 -11.89 -11.61 0.52
N CYS A 438 -12.12 -12.77 1.14
CA CYS A 438 -11.20 -13.90 1.07
C CYS A 438 -11.24 -14.73 -0.22
N TRP A 439 -12.32 -14.64 -1.00
CA TRP A 439 -12.52 -15.53 -2.15
C TRP A 439 -11.89 -14.97 -3.42
N LEU A 440 -10.74 -15.52 -3.82
CA LEU A 440 -10.13 -15.35 -5.15
C LEU A 440 -10.64 -16.37 -6.19
N ALA A 441 -11.13 -17.54 -5.76
CA ALA A 441 -11.64 -18.60 -6.63
C ALA A 441 -13.16 -18.71 -6.50
N GLU A 442 -13.78 -19.60 -7.27
CA GLU A 442 -15.22 -19.88 -7.15
C GLU A 442 -15.58 -20.23 -5.71
N ARG A 443 -16.44 -19.41 -5.11
CA ARG A 443 -16.92 -19.62 -3.75
C ARG A 443 -17.95 -20.76 -3.77
N PRO A 444 -17.74 -21.86 -3.02
CA PRO A 444 -18.72 -22.94 -2.91
C PRO A 444 -20.08 -22.41 -2.46
N GLU A 445 -21.14 -23.05 -2.95
CA GLU A 445 -22.51 -22.72 -2.54
C GLU A 445 -22.65 -22.89 -1.02
N GLY A 446 -23.16 -21.85 -0.35
CA GLY A 446 -23.35 -21.82 1.10
C GLY A 446 -22.09 -21.49 1.92
N ALA A 447 -20.92 -21.32 1.31
CA ALA A 447 -19.73 -20.87 2.03
C ALA A 447 -19.84 -19.40 2.47
N GLU A 448 -19.40 -19.11 3.69
CA GLU A 448 -19.28 -17.75 4.23
C GLU A 448 -18.15 -16.97 3.53
N GLY A 449 -18.10 -15.66 3.74
CA GLY A 449 -17.10 -14.79 3.12
C GLY A 449 -17.60 -14.03 1.90
N SER A 450 -16.83 -13.04 1.46
CA SER A 450 -17.06 -12.31 0.22
C SER A 450 -15.93 -12.52 -0.78
N TYR A 451 -16.24 -12.31 -2.05
CA TYR A 451 -15.22 -12.22 -3.09
C TYR A 451 -14.33 -11.02 -2.86
N CYS A 452 -13.06 -11.16 -3.20
CA CYS A 452 -12.15 -10.02 -3.26
C CYS A 452 -12.73 -8.97 -4.22
N ARG A 453 -12.90 -7.75 -3.73
CA ARG A 453 -13.41 -6.65 -4.54
C ARG A 453 -12.39 -6.33 -5.63
N GLY A 454 -12.85 -6.06 -6.85
CA GLY A 454 -11.96 -5.77 -7.98
C GLY A 454 -11.31 -7.01 -8.60
N TRP A 455 -11.44 -8.18 -7.98
CA TRP A 455 -11.03 -9.44 -8.57
C TRP A 455 -11.99 -9.86 -9.70
N PRO A 456 -11.52 -10.50 -10.77
CA PRO A 456 -12.36 -10.92 -11.89
C PRO A 456 -13.47 -11.86 -11.41
N ALA A 457 -14.67 -11.66 -11.97
CA ALA A 457 -15.77 -12.57 -11.75
C ALA A 457 -15.48 -13.92 -12.44
N VAL A 458 -15.72 -15.02 -11.72
CA VAL A 458 -15.75 -16.38 -12.28
C VAL A 458 -16.70 -16.40 -13.50
N PRO A 459 -16.32 -17.01 -14.64
CA PRO A 459 -15.26 -18.01 -14.83
C PRO A 459 -13.88 -17.45 -15.21
N VAL A 460 -13.69 -16.14 -15.23
CA VAL A 460 -12.41 -15.55 -15.62
C VAL A 460 -11.42 -15.69 -14.47
N SER A 461 -10.56 -16.71 -14.52
CA SER A 461 -9.55 -16.98 -13.49
C SER A 461 -8.24 -16.26 -13.79
N TYR A 462 -7.67 -15.60 -12.78
CA TYR A 462 -6.29 -15.11 -12.82
C TYR A 462 -5.32 -16.26 -13.20
N PRO A 463 -4.27 -15.99 -13.99
CA PRO A 463 -3.27 -17.00 -14.33
C PRO A 463 -2.71 -17.77 -13.13
N GLY A 464 -2.49 -19.08 -13.25
CA GLY A 464 -1.98 -19.89 -12.14
C GLY A 464 -3.05 -20.44 -11.19
N MET A 465 -4.30 -19.99 -11.30
CA MET A 465 -5.43 -20.51 -10.51
C MET A 465 -5.96 -21.88 -10.99
N ALA A 466 -5.50 -22.37 -12.14
CA ALA A 466 -5.98 -23.62 -12.74
C ALA A 466 -5.60 -24.82 -11.87
N GLY A 467 -6.57 -25.40 -11.18
CA GLY A 467 -6.38 -26.57 -10.30
C GLY A 467 -6.62 -26.31 -8.82
N ALA A 468 -6.77 -25.05 -8.41
CA ALA A 468 -7.28 -24.68 -7.08
C ALA A 468 -8.80 -24.84 -7.04
N ALA A 469 -9.31 -26.06 -7.25
CA ALA A 469 -10.68 -26.35 -6.88
C ALA A 469 -10.80 -26.16 -5.37
N ALA A 470 -11.81 -25.40 -4.92
CA ALA A 470 -12.06 -25.23 -3.50
C ALA A 470 -12.13 -26.62 -2.85
N PRO A 471 -11.37 -26.89 -1.77
CA PRO A 471 -11.47 -28.16 -1.08
C PRO A 471 -12.94 -28.37 -0.68
N ALA A 472 -13.44 -29.59 -0.84
CA ALA A 472 -14.81 -29.91 -0.46
C ALA A 472 -15.02 -29.48 1.01
N PRO A 473 -16.18 -28.90 1.37
CA PRO A 473 -16.42 -28.44 2.74
C PRO A 473 -16.11 -29.58 3.72
N SER A 474 -15.33 -29.27 4.75
CA SER A 474 -15.08 -30.23 5.83
C SER A 474 -16.42 -30.50 6.55
N PRO A 475 -16.78 -31.79 6.77
CA PRO A 475 -18.08 -32.17 7.29
C PRO A 475 -18.35 -31.72 8.73
#